data_AF-A0A242DB62-F1
#
_entry.id   AF-A0A242DB62-F1
#
_cell.length_a   1.000
_cell.length_b   1.000
_cell.length_c   1.000
_cell.angle_alpha   90.00
_cell.angle_beta   90.00
_cell.angle_gamma   90.00
#
_symmetry.space_group_name_H-M   'P 1'
#
loop_
_entity.id
_entity.type
_entity.pdbx_description
1 polymer ?
#
loop_
_entity_poly.entity_id
_entity_poly.type
_entity_poly.pdbx_seq_one_letter_code
_entity_poly.pdbx_strand_id
1 'polypeptide(L)'
;MNQFKTRIEKYNYIKTQQKEKRLKTAKRTVPLLGTAMILSPAVLNMNTVKANAAETGQVQNQSAFIEQLGASAMQVSASSDLYASIMVAQALVETGFGTSTLSAAPYYNLFGVKEYSGGPSVTMSTQEYLNGQWVTMNEPFAVYSSYAESFQAHASLLASSYYAGAWKSHTNSYQDAAVYLTGRYATDPSYASKLISLIQSYNLTRFDTPGAGTAVQTTDQTQTAADQGVQQTTQTTSSAQASGQSYTVQSGDSIWGIAEKFGISVDQLLADNGWTTDSTIMPGDTIVI
;
A
#
# COMPACT_ATOMS: atom_id res chain seq x y z
N MET A 1 7.33 3.49 -30.83
CA MET A 1 6.43 2.99 -31.89
C MET A 1 5.51 1.96 -31.25
N ASN A 2 4.19 2.19 -31.21
CA ASN A 2 3.26 1.27 -30.57
C ASN A 2 3.11 0.01 -31.46
N GLN A 3 3.47 -1.15 -30.93
CA GLN A 3 3.56 -2.43 -31.66
C GLN A 3 2.20 -3.04 -32.06
N PHE A 4 1.09 -2.46 -31.59
CA PHE A 4 -0.26 -2.92 -31.91
C PHE A 4 -1.10 -1.76 -32.45
N LYS A 5 -1.72 -1.96 -33.61
CA LYS A 5 -2.57 -0.98 -34.29
C LYS A 5 -4.00 -1.02 -33.75
N THR A 6 -4.43 -2.16 -33.19
CA THR A 6 -5.77 -2.31 -32.64
C THR A 6 -5.80 -3.08 -31.30
N ARG A 7 -6.89 -2.89 -30.55
CA ARG A 7 -7.13 -3.62 -29.29
C ARG A 7 -7.35 -5.12 -29.50
N ILE A 8 -7.91 -5.52 -30.65
CA ILE A 8 -8.04 -6.93 -31.05
C ILE A 8 -6.66 -7.55 -31.27
N GLU A 9 -5.73 -6.81 -31.90
CA GLU A 9 -4.35 -7.26 -32.06
C GLU A 9 -3.65 -7.44 -30.70
N LYS A 10 -3.81 -6.48 -29.78
CA LYS A 10 -3.26 -6.59 -28.41
C LYS A 10 -3.87 -7.76 -27.64
N TYR A 11 -5.20 -7.93 -27.68
CA TYR A 11 -5.91 -9.04 -27.02
C TYR A 11 -5.46 -10.39 -27.57
N ASN A 12 -5.46 -10.56 -28.90
CA ASN A 12 -5.02 -11.79 -29.54
C ASN A 12 -3.53 -12.09 -29.28
N TYR A 13 -2.69 -11.05 -29.26
CA TYR A 13 -1.28 -11.19 -28.92
C TYR A 13 -1.09 -11.67 -27.48
N ILE A 14 -1.71 -11.01 -26.49
CA ILE A 14 -1.63 -11.39 -25.07
C ILE A 14 -2.17 -12.80 -24.84
N LYS A 15 -3.33 -13.13 -25.42
CA LYS A 15 -3.94 -14.46 -25.35
C LYS A 15 -3.00 -15.55 -25.91
N THR A 16 -2.30 -15.26 -27.00
CA THR A 16 -1.35 -16.19 -27.61
C THR A 16 -0.10 -16.38 -26.72
N GLN A 17 0.48 -15.29 -26.21
CA GLN A 17 1.65 -15.33 -25.32
C GLN A 17 1.34 -16.06 -24.00
N GLN A 18 0.15 -15.88 -23.44
CA GLN A 18 -0.25 -16.54 -22.19
C GLN A 18 -0.58 -18.03 -22.39
N LYS A 19 -1.21 -18.42 -23.51
CA LYS A 19 -1.41 -19.82 -23.88
C LYS A 19 -0.06 -20.56 -24.00
N GLU A 20 0.93 -19.95 -24.63
CA GLU A 20 2.28 -20.50 -24.76
C GLU A 20 2.99 -20.63 -23.41
N LYS A 21 2.86 -19.64 -22.52
CA LYS A 21 3.37 -19.73 -21.13
C LYS A 21 2.71 -20.86 -20.35
N ARG A 22 1.37 -20.97 -20.39
CA ARG A 22 0.63 -22.06 -19.71
C ARG A 22 1.02 -23.44 -20.21
N LEU A 23 1.24 -23.63 -21.52
CA LEU A 23 1.72 -24.89 -22.08
C LEU A 23 3.15 -25.25 -21.65
N LYS A 24 4.00 -24.24 -21.41
CA LYS A 24 5.37 -24.44 -20.90
C LYS A 24 5.40 -24.73 -19.39
N THR A 25 4.54 -24.07 -18.61
CA THR A 25 4.43 -24.27 -17.15
C THR A 25 3.65 -25.55 -16.79
N ALA A 26 2.59 -25.90 -17.52
CA ALA A 26 1.82 -27.14 -17.32
C ALA A 26 2.65 -28.41 -17.59
N LYS A 27 3.75 -28.31 -18.36
CA LYS A 27 4.74 -29.39 -18.51
C LYS A 27 5.69 -29.53 -17.32
N ARG A 28 5.66 -28.62 -16.33
CA ARG A 28 6.63 -28.56 -15.22
C ARG A 28 6.03 -28.63 -13.82
N THR A 29 4.72 -28.42 -13.62
CA THR A 29 4.15 -28.39 -12.26
C THR A 29 2.74 -28.97 -12.23
N VAL A 30 2.57 -30.08 -11.51
CA VAL A 30 1.29 -30.52 -10.93
C VAL A 30 1.38 -30.21 -9.43
N PRO A 31 0.47 -29.43 -8.85
CA PRO A 31 0.19 -29.52 -7.42
C PRO A 31 -1.19 -30.13 -7.18
N LEU A 32 -1.18 -31.09 -6.26
CA LEU A 32 -2.29 -31.86 -5.70
C LEU A 32 -2.90 -31.09 -4.49
N LEU A 33 -4.20 -31.31 -4.27
CA LEU A 33 -5.15 -30.90 -3.20
C LEU A 33 -4.60 -30.54 -1.80
N GLY A 34 -5.19 -29.57 -1.07
CA GLY A 34 -6.35 -29.71 -0.13
C GLY A 34 -5.96 -29.03 1.22
N THR A 35 -6.79 -28.33 2.02
CA THR A 35 -8.00 -28.75 2.77
C THR A 35 -8.80 -27.55 3.34
N ALA A 36 -10.08 -27.78 3.63
CA ALA A 36 -11.07 -26.87 4.22
C ALA A 36 -10.84 -26.44 5.69
N MET A 37 -11.39 -25.29 6.10
CA MET A 37 -11.83 -25.01 7.47
C MET A 37 -13.17 -24.24 7.46
N ILE A 38 -14.12 -24.74 8.26
CA ILE A 38 -15.45 -24.18 8.57
C ILE A 38 -15.31 -23.30 9.82
N LEU A 39 -15.95 -22.13 9.88
CA LEU A 39 -16.22 -21.40 11.13
C LEU A 39 -17.63 -20.76 11.10
N SER A 40 -18.42 -21.04 12.14
CA SER A 40 -19.74 -20.47 12.45
C SER A 40 -19.65 -19.02 12.97
N PRO A 41 -20.73 -18.21 12.95
CA PRO A 41 -20.68 -16.84 13.45
C PRO A 41 -20.88 -16.76 14.98
N ALA A 42 -20.09 -15.92 15.65
CA ALA A 42 -20.36 -15.42 16.99
C ALA A 42 -21.10 -14.08 16.89
N VAL A 43 -22.18 -13.93 17.66
CA VAL A 43 -22.98 -12.70 17.74
C VAL A 43 -22.42 -11.83 18.86
N LEU A 44 -22.15 -10.55 18.58
CA LEU A 44 -21.84 -9.54 19.60
C LEU A 44 -22.94 -8.47 19.60
N ASN A 45 -23.55 -8.26 20.77
CA ASN A 45 -24.43 -7.12 21.06
C ASN A 45 -23.58 -5.89 21.36
N MET A 46 -23.87 -4.74 20.74
CA MET A 46 -23.28 -3.46 21.10
C MET A 46 -24.35 -2.49 21.61
N ASN A 47 -24.13 -1.94 22.80
CA ASN A 47 -24.85 -0.79 23.33
C ASN A 47 -24.36 0.48 22.61
N THR A 48 -25.29 1.25 22.06
CA THR A 48 -25.00 2.48 21.33
C THR A 48 -24.95 3.69 22.25
N VAL A 49 -23.82 4.42 22.25
CA VAL A 49 -23.77 5.84 22.64
C VAL A 49 -23.72 6.68 21.35
N LYS A 50 -24.59 7.68 21.26
CA LYS A 50 -24.76 8.52 20.07
C LYS A 50 -23.67 9.59 19.99
N ALA A 51 -22.63 9.34 19.20
CA ALA A 51 -21.79 10.36 18.59
C ALA A 51 -22.27 10.63 17.15
N ASN A 52 -21.93 11.78 16.57
CA ASN A 52 -22.36 12.17 15.22
C ASN A 52 -22.03 11.09 14.18
N ALA A 53 -23.07 10.43 13.66
CA ALA A 53 -22.99 9.10 13.06
C ALA A 53 -22.32 9.06 11.67
N ALA A 54 -22.21 10.20 10.97
CA ALA A 54 -21.68 10.25 9.60
C ALA A 54 -20.15 10.18 9.54
N GLU A 55 -19.44 11.01 10.31
CA GLU A 55 -17.97 10.98 10.39
C GLU A 55 -17.49 9.77 11.19
N THR A 56 -18.16 9.47 12.31
CA THR A 56 -17.86 8.28 13.12
C THR A 56 -18.07 6.99 12.32
N GLY A 57 -19.12 6.92 11.48
CA GLY A 57 -19.39 5.76 10.64
C GLY A 57 -18.39 5.56 9.51
N GLN A 58 -17.88 6.63 8.89
CA GLN A 58 -16.85 6.54 7.84
C GLN A 58 -15.50 6.10 8.42
N VAL A 59 -15.07 6.69 9.54
CA VAL A 59 -13.82 6.32 10.22
C VAL A 59 -13.85 4.87 10.73
N GLN A 60 -14.98 4.43 11.30
CA GLN A 60 -15.13 3.03 11.74
C GLN A 60 -15.08 2.04 10.56
N ASN A 61 -15.68 2.37 9.42
CA ASN A 61 -15.63 1.53 8.22
C ASN A 61 -14.22 1.45 7.62
N GLN A 62 -13.46 2.56 7.62
CA GLN A 62 -12.07 2.58 7.15
C GLN A 62 -11.15 1.74 8.02
N SER A 63 -11.25 1.87 9.35
CA SER A 63 -10.46 1.05 10.28
C SER A 63 -10.78 -0.45 10.13
N ALA A 64 -12.06 -0.81 10.03
CA ALA A 64 -12.46 -2.20 9.80
C ALA A 64 -11.93 -2.76 8.47
N PHE A 65 -11.95 -1.95 7.41
CA PHE A 65 -11.40 -2.33 6.12
C PHE A 65 -9.87 -2.54 6.20
N ILE A 66 -9.14 -1.63 6.86
CA ILE A 66 -7.69 -1.76 7.06
C ILE A 66 -7.35 -3.04 7.83
N GLU A 67 -8.10 -3.38 8.88
CA GLU A 67 -7.87 -4.62 9.62
C GLU A 67 -8.14 -5.87 8.76
N GLN A 68 -9.19 -5.84 7.93
CA GLN A 68 -9.48 -6.95 7.02
C GLN A 68 -8.38 -7.14 5.96
N LEU A 69 -7.86 -6.04 5.42
CA LEU A 69 -6.73 -6.06 4.50
C LEU A 69 -5.46 -6.54 5.21
N GLY A 70 -5.18 -6.03 6.41
CA GLY A 70 -4.03 -6.41 7.22
C GLY A 70 -3.98 -7.90 7.52
N ALA A 71 -5.09 -8.49 7.98
CA ALA A 71 -5.18 -9.92 8.21
C ALA A 71 -4.90 -10.75 6.95
N SER A 72 -5.39 -10.30 5.79
CA SER A 72 -5.16 -10.96 4.50
C SER A 72 -3.71 -10.79 4.01
N ALA A 73 -3.15 -9.59 4.17
CA ALA A 73 -1.77 -9.28 3.79
C ALA A 73 -0.75 -10.03 4.66
N MET A 74 -1.03 -10.21 5.95
CA MET A 74 -0.20 -11.04 6.85
C MET A 74 -0.12 -12.49 6.38
N GLN A 75 -1.24 -13.08 5.95
CA GLN A 75 -1.26 -14.45 5.44
C GLN A 75 -0.35 -14.62 4.22
N VAL A 76 -0.39 -13.66 3.30
CA VAL A 76 0.38 -13.73 2.04
C VAL A 76 1.86 -13.37 2.27
N SER A 77 2.12 -12.26 2.99
CA SER A 77 3.47 -11.77 3.28
C SER A 77 4.35 -12.76 4.06
N ALA A 78 3.73 -13.65 4.84
CA ALA A 78 4.43 -14.74 5.53
C ALA A 78 5.18 -15.69 4.59
N SER A 79 4.82 -15.74 3.30
CA SER A 79 5.41 -16.64 2.30
C SER A 79 6.01 -15.93 1.08
N SER A 80 5.96 -14.59 1.01
CA SER A 80 6.27 -13.84 -0.22
C SER A 80 7.46 -12.88 -0.14
N ASP A 81 8.20 -12.82 0.97
CA ASP A 81 9.35 -11.90 1.16
C ASP A 81 8.98 -10.42 0.93
N LEU A 82 7.74 -10.05 1.25
CA LEU A 82 7.18 -8.69 1.10
C LEU A 82 6.68 -8.14 2.43
N TYR A 83 6.65 -6.82 2.58
CA TYR A 83 6.02 -6.13 3.72
C TYR A 83 4.49 -6.13 3.60
N ALA A 84 3.82 -6.62 4.64
CA ALA A 84 2.36 -6.54 4.74
C ALA A 84 1.93 -5.07 4.80
N SER A 85 2.71 -4.21 5.46
CA SER A 85 2.47 -2.77 5.50
C SER A 85 2.44 -2.15 4.10
N ILE A 86 3.41 -2.50 3.23
CA ILE A 86 3.43 -2.08 1.82
C ILE A 86 2.22 -2.64 1.07
N MET A 87 1.91 -3.93 1.23
CA MET A 87 0.75 -4.53 0.55
C MET A 87 -0.56 -3.81 0.91
N VAL A 88 -0.81 -3.55 2.20
CA VAL A 88 -2.00 -2.82 2.65
C VAL A 88 -1.99 -1.39 2.14
N ALA A 89 -0.87 -0.67 2.23
CA ALA A 89 -0.77 0.72 1.75
C ALA A 89 -1.05 0.82 0.24
N GLN A 90 -0.51 -0.09 -0.56
CA GLN A 90 -0.83 -0.16 -1.99
C GLN A 90 -2.32 -0.41 -2.21
N ALA A 91 -2.92 -1.39 -1.52
CA ALA A 91 -4.35 -1.65 -1.64
C ALA A 91 -5.22 -0.43 -1.25
N LEU A 92 -4.84 0.34 -0.23
CA LEU A 92 -5.55 1.58 0.13
C LEU A 92 -5.49 2.62 -0.99
N VAL A 93 -4.33 2.78 -1.63
CA VAL A 93 -4.16 3.66 -2.80
C VAL A 93 -5.01 3.17 -3.98
N GLU A 94 -4.89 1.89 -4.35
CA GLU A 94 -5.55 1.34 -5.54
C GLU A 94 -7.07 1.31 -5.43
N THR A 95 -7.60 1.16 -4.22
CA THR A 95 -9.04 1.05 -3.97
C THR A 95 -9.71 2.37 -3.59
N GLY A 96 -8.92 3.40 -3.30
CA GLY A 96 -9.41 4.63 -2.67
C GLY A 96 -10.08 4.30 -1.32
N PHE A 97 -9.38 3.60 -0.43
CA PHE A 97 -9.91 3.12 0.85
C PHE A 97 -11.17 2.25 0.74
N GLY A 98 -11.21 1.35 -0.25
CA GLY A 98 -12.31 0.39 -0.43
C GLY A 98 -13.58 0.98 -1.07
N THR A 99 -13.53 2.23 -1.54
CA THR A 99 -14.67 2.87 -2.23
C THR A 99 -14.89 2.33 -3.64
N SER A 100 -13.88 1.69 -4.23
CA SER A 100 -14.00 1.01 -5.53
C SER A 100 -14.97 -0.16 -5.46
N THR A 101 -16.01 -0.13 -6.30
CA THR A 101 -16.95 -1.26 -6.45
C THR A 101 -16.24 -2.56 -6.81
N LEU A 102 -15.17 -2.49 -7.61
CA LEU A 102 -14.38 -3.66 -8.01
C LEU A 102 -13.61 -4.28 -6.83
N SER A 103 -13.26 -3.48 -5.82
CA SER A 103 -12.60 -3.97 -4.62
C SER A 103 -13.56 -4.64 -3.65
N ALA A 104 -14.84 -4.23 -3.63
CA ALA A 104 -15.83 -4.79 -2.72
C ALA A 104 -16.25 -6.22 -3.10
N ALA A 105 -16.94 -6.89 -2.18
CA ALA A 105 -17.69 -8.11 -2.49
C ALA A 105 -18.71 -7.83 -3.61
N PRO A 106 -18.92 -8.76 -4.55
CA PRO A 106 -18.39 -10.12 -4.59
C PRO A 106 -17.07 -10.26 -5.39
N TYR A 107 -16.38 -9.17 -5.72
CA TYR A 107 -15.27 -9.20 -6.69
C TYR A 107 -13.88 -9.27 -6.04
N TYR A 108 -13.70 -8.60 -4.91
CA TYR A 108 -12.48 -8.63 -4.09
C TYR A 108 -11.18 -8.24 -4.83
N ASN A 109 -11.26 -7.50 -5.93
CA ASN A 109 -10.09 -7.17 -6.75
C ASN A 109 -9.52 -5.80 -6.34
N LEU A 110 -8.50 -5.86 -5.48
CA LEU A 110 -7.87 -4.70 -4.85
C LEU A 110 -7.01 -3.88 -5.81
N PHE A 111 -6.46 -4.49 -6.86
CA PHE A 111 -5.39 -3.92 -7.68
C PHE A 111 -5.81 -3.72 -9.15
N GLY A 112 -7.10 -3.76 -9.45
CA GLY A 112 -7.61 -3.57 -10.82
C GLY A 112 -7.09 -4.59 -11.83
N VAL A 113 -6.79 -5.82 -11.39
CA VAL A 113 -6.18 -6.84 -12.25
C VAL A 113 -7.16 -7.25 -13.35
N LYS A 114 -6.71 -7.23 -14.61
CA LYS A 114 -7.48 -7.66 -15.78
C LYS A 114 -7.28 -9.16 -16.07
N GLU A 115 -8.33 -9.84 -16.53
CA GLU A 115 -8.34 -11.29 -16.79
C GLU A 115 -8.75 -11.60 -18.24
N TYR A 116 -7.81 -12.08 -19.05
CA TYR A 116 -8.02 -12.38 -20.48
C TYR A 116 -7.84 -13.86 -20.85
N SER A 117 -7.43 -14.69 -19.89
CA SER A 117 -7.14 -16.12 -20.02
C SER A 117 -8.35 -17.02 -19.79
N GLY A 118 -9.53 -16.44 -19.52
CA GLY A 118 -10.79 -17.14 -19.29
C GLY A 118 -10.99 -17.60 -17.85
N GLY A 119 -10.25 -17.04 -16.90
CA GLY A 119 -10.54 -17.19 -15.47
C GLY A 119 -11.80 -16.42 -15.03
N PRO A 120 -12.22 -16.54 -13.77
CA PRO A 120 -13.33 -15.76 -13.22
C PRO A 120 -13.12 -14.26 -13.42
N SER A 121 -14.10 -13.60 -14.04
CA SER A 121 -14.00 -12.18 -14.37
C SER A 121 -15.35 -11.47 -14.38
N VAL A 122 -15.36 -10.18 -14.10
CA VAL A 122 -16.49 -9.26 -14.28
C VAL A 122 -16.12 -8.21 -15.33
N THR A 123 -17.01 -7.97 -16.28
CA THR A 123 -16.83 -6.91 -17.26
C THR A 123 -17.34 -5.59 -16.70
N MET A 124 -16.46 -4.60 -16.57
CA MET A 124 -16.81 -3.27 -16.05
C MET A 124 -16.23 -2.17 -16.94
N SER A 125 -16.88 -1.01 -16.92
CA SER A 125 -16.40 0.19 -17.59
C SER A 125 -15.20 0.78 -16.84
N THR A 126 -14.15 1.16 -17.55
CA THR A 126 -12.96 1.83 -17.03
C THR A 126 -12.49 2.94 -17.97
N GLN A 127 -11.76 3.92 -17.44
CA GLN A 127 -11.15 4.99 -18.23
C GLN A 127 -9.70 4.63 -18.55
N GLU A 128 -9.36 4.57 -19.83
CA GLU A 128 -8.01 4.32 -20.32
C GLU A 128 -7.46 5.58 -20.97
N TYR A 129 -6.19 5.91 -20.70
CA TYR A 129 -5.52 7.02 -21.36
C TYR A 129 -4.76 6.51 -22.59
N LEU A 130 -5.28 6.76 -23.79
CA LEU A 130 -4.71 6.30 -25.06
C LEU A 130 -4.50 7.46 -26.01
N ASN A 131 -3.31 7.53 -26.62
CA ASN A 131 -2.96 8.56 -27.61
C ASN A 131 -3.23 10.00 -27.13
N GLY A 132 -3.01 10.27 -25.84
CA GLY A 132 -3.22 11.59 -25.24
C GLY A 132 -4.66 11.89 -24.81
N GLN A 133 -5.59 10.95 -24.95
CA GLN A 133 -7.01 11.15 -24.64
C GLN A 133 -7.53 10.08 -23.67
N TRP A 134 -8.44 10.48 -22.78
CA TRP A 134 -9.21 9.56 -21.94
C TRP A 134 -10.31 8.90 -22.77
N VAL A 135 -10.37 7.58 -22.74
CA VAL A 135 -11.34 6.76 -23.44
C VAL A 135 -11.98 5.80 -22.46
N THR A 136 -13.31 5.83 -22.36
CA THR A 136 -14.07 4.86 -21.57
C THR A 136 -14.25 3.57 -22.36
N MET A 137 -13.99 2.42 -21.72
CA MET A 137 -14.21 1.11 -22.34
C MET A 137 -14.52 0.02 -21.31
N ASN A 138 -15.16 -1.05 -21.78
CA ASN A 138 -15.40 -2.24 -20.96
C ASN A 138 -14.17 -3.15 -20.98
N GLU A 139 -13.72 -3.56 -19.80
CA GLU A 139 -12.59 -4.47 -19.60
C GLU A 139 -12.98 -5.62 -18.66
N PRO A 140 -12.44 -6.84 -18.88
CA PRO A 140 -12.65 -7.96 -17.97
C PRO A 140 -11.68 -7.85 -16.80
N PHE A 141 -12.21 -7.57 -15.62
CA PHE A 141 -11.45 -7.57 -14.37
C PHE A 141 -11.55 -8.93 -13.70
N ALA A 142 -10.45 -9.41 -13.15
CA ALA A 142 -10.40 -10.64 -12.38
C ALA A 142 -11.38 -10.56 -11.19
N VAL A 143 -12.00 -11.70 -10.87
CA VAL A 143 -12.81 -11.88 -9.67
C VAL A 143 -12.10 -12.87 -8.76
N TYR A 144 -11.94 -12.50 -7.50
CA TYR A 144 -11.31 -13.32 -6.47
C TYR A 144 -12.36 -13.77 -5.44
N SER A 145 -12.08 -14.86 -4.75
CA SER A 145 -12.94 -15.38 -3.68
C SER A 145 -12.70 -14.65 -2.35
N SER A 146 -11.56 -13.94 -2.22
CA SER A 146 -11.17 -13.21 -1.02
C SER A 146 -10.08 -12.17 -1.29
N TYR A 147 -9.85 -11.26 -0.33
CA TYR A 147 -8.71 -10.34 -0.39
C TYR A 147 -7.35 -11.06 -0.34
N ALA A 148 -7.24 -12.19 0.35
CA ALA A 148 -6.01 -12.99 0.36
C ALA A 148 -5.64 -13.48 -1.05
N GLU A 149 -6.62 -13.90 -1.87
CA GLU A 149 -6.38 -14.28 -3.27
C GLU A 149 -5.95 -13.08 -4.13
N SER A 150 -6.57 -11.91 -3.94
CA SER A 150 -6.13 -10.68 -4.62
C SER A 150 -4.71 -10.28 -4.23
N PHE A 151 -4.36 -10.38 -2.94
CA PHE A 151 -3.00 -10.16 -2.45
C PHE A 151 -2.01 -11.20 -2.99
N GLN A 152 -2.40 -12.46 -3.12
CA GLN A 152 -1.55 -13.51 -3.67
C GLN A 152 -1.23 -13.27 -5.14
N ALA A 153 -2.21 -12.83 -5.93
CA ALA A 153 -2.01 -12.44 -7.33
C ALA A 153 -1.04 -11.27 -7.44
N HIS A 154 -1.18 -10.26 -6.58
CA HIS A 154 -0.27 -9.12 -6.50
C HIS A 154 1.14 -9.49 -6.04
N ALA A 155 1.27 -10.33 -5.00
CA ALA A 155 2.56 -10.83 -4.54
C ALA A 155 3.29 -11.61 -5.65
N SER A 156 2.54 -12.34 -6.50
CA SER A 156 3.13 -13.06 -7.65
C SER A 156 3.70 -12.12 -8.72
N LEU A 157 3.14 -10.92 -8.89
CA LEU A 157 3.71 -9.86 -9.74
C LEU A 157 5.02 -9.33 -9.12
N LEU A 158 4.99 -9.01 -7.82
CA LEU A 158 6.13 -8.47 -7.09
C LEU A 158 7.26 -9.49 -6.84
N ALA A 159 6.99 -10.79 -6.98
CA ALA A 159 8.00 -11.84 -6.92
C ALA A 159 8.94 -11.88 -8.15
N SER A 160 8.68 -11.09 -9.19
CA SER A 160 9.59 -10.99 -10.33
C SER A 160 10.87 -10.22 -9.98
N SER A 161 12.00 -10.57 -10.61
CA SER A 161 13.29 -9.91 -10.36
C SER A 161 13.29 -8.40 -10.66
N TYR A 162 12.32 -7.92 -11.45
CA TYR A 162 12.13 -6.49 -11.71
C TYR A 162 11.76 -5.70 -10.43
N TYR A 163 11.11 -6.35 -9.47
CA TYR A 163 10.74 -5.77 -8.19
C TYR A 163 11.64 -6.24 -7.03
N ALA A 164 12.77 -6.89 -7.33
CA ALA A 164 13.61 -7.50 -6.30
C ALA A 164 14.14 -6.53 -5.26
N GLY A 165 14.37 -5.26 -5.61
CA GLY A 165 14.80 -4.26 -4.62
C GLY A 165 13.69 -3.78 -3.68
N ALA A 166 12.46 -4.28 -3.82
CA ALA A 166 11.37 -4.05 -2.87
C ALA A 166 11.12 -5.23 -1.93
N TRP A 167 11.89 -6.32 -2.06
CA TRP A 167 11.76 -7.48 -1.20
C TRP A 167 12.38 -7.22 0.17
N LYS A 168 11.75 -7.75 1.22
CA LYS A 168 12.22 -7.66 2.61
C LYS A 168 13.68 -8.08 2.75
N SER A 169 14.10 -9.16 2.09
CA SER A 169 15.49 -9.63 2.14
C SER A 169 16.52 -8.70 1.48
N HIS A 170 16.08 -7.76 0.64
CA HIS A 170 16.95 -6.82 -0.09
C HIS A 170 16.85 -5.38 0.43
N THR A 171 16.09 -5.16 1.50
CA THR A 171 15.82 -3.85 2.08
C THR A 171 16.04 -3.86 3.58
N ASN A 172 16.39 -2.71 4.16
CA ASN A 172 16.46 -2.59 5.62
C ASN A 172 15.10 -2.22 6.22
N SER A 173 14.23 -1.61 5.40
CA SER A 173 12.96 -1.04 5.86
C SER A 173 11.87 -1.03 4.79
N TYR A 174 10.61 -0.82 5.20
CA TYR A 174 9.51 -0.66 4.25
C TYR A 174 9.66 0.62 3.41
N GLN A 175 10.38 1.63 3.92
CA GLN A 175 10.68 2.87 3.22
C GLN A 175 11.56 2.60 2.00
N ASP A 176 12.59 1.76 2.13
CA ASP A 176 13.45 1.35 1.00
C ASP A 176 12.61 0.66 -0.08
N ALA A 177 11.69 -0.23 0.34
CA ALA A 177 10.78 -0.89 -0.57
C ALA A 177 9.85 0.10 -1.30
N ALA A 178 9.29 1.08 -0.58
CA ALA A 178 8.43 2.11 -1.15
C ALA A 178 9.18 2.99 -2.17
N VAL A 179 10.42 3.37 -1.87
CA VAL A 179 11.31 4.09 -2.79
C VAL A 179 11.57 3.25 -4.03
N TYR A 180 11.93 1.98 -3.87
CA TYR A 180 12.20 1.10 -5.01
C TYR A 180 10.98 0.94 -5.94
N LEU A 181 9.78 0.85 -5.37
CA LEU A 181 8.53 0.75 -6.12
C LEU A 181 8.19 2.03 -6.91
N THR A 182 8.72 3.19 -6.52
CA THR A 182 8.49 4.46 -7.22
C THR A 182 9.16 4.45 -8.59
N GLY A 183 8.41 4.86 -9.63
CA GLY A 183 8.82 4.77 -11.03
C GLY A 183 8.79 3.35 -11.62
N ARG A 184 8.55 2.30 -10.82
CA ARG A 184 8.49 0.90 -11.28
C ARG A 184 7.10 0.31 -11.23
N TYR A 185 6.42 0.53 -10.12
CA TYR A 185 5.03 0.11 -9.92
C TYR A 185 4.08 1.20 -10.40
N ALA A 186 4.35 2.45 -10.01
CA ALA A 186 3.62 3.63 -10.47
C ALA A 186 4.59 4.66 -11.05
N THR A 187 4.15 5.40 -12.08
CA THR A 187 4.92 6.51 -12.67
C THR A 187 4.83 7.81 -11.88
N ASP A 188 4.05 7.82 -10.80
CA ASP A 188 3.89 8.97 -9.92
C ASP A 188 5.18 9.19 -9.09
N PRO A 189 5.83 10.36 -9.18
CA PRO A 189 7.04 10.64 -8.40
C PRO A 189 6.77 10.70 -6.89
N SER A 190 5.53 10.95 -6.47
CA SER A 190 5.11 10.97 -5.06
C SER A 190 4.65 9.60 -4.52
N TYR A 191 4.88 8.52 -5.27
CA TYR A 191 4.36 7.21 -4.88
C TYR A 191 4.93 6.72 -3.55
N ALA A 192 6.25 6.80 -3.34
CA ALA A 192 6.88 6.41 -2.08
C ALA A 192 6.31 7.20 -0.89
N SER A 193 6.22 8.52 -1.01
CA SER A 193 5.72 9.37 0.08
C SER A 193 4.27 9.04 0.41
N LYS A 194 3.41 8.77 -0.58
CA LYS A 194 2.04 8.29 -0.34
C LYS A 194 2.01 6.99 0.46
N LEU A 195 2.80 5.99 0.07
CA LEU A 195 2.83 4.71 0.79
C LEU A 195 3.36 4.88 2.22
N ILE A 196 4.46 5.61 2.38
CA ILE A 196 5.08 5.85 3.70
C ILE A 196 4.12 6.59 4.62
N SER A 197 3.45 7.65 4.13
CA SER A 197 2.45 8.39 4.90
C SER A 197 1.29 7.50 5.34
N LEU A 198 0.78 6.63 4.47
CA LEU A 198 -0.27 5.68 4.84
C LEU A 198 0.21 4.67 5.90
N ILE A 199 1.41 4.12 5.73
CA ILE A 199 1.99 3.17 6.69
C ILE A 199 2.13 3.80 8.07
N GLN A 200 2.55 5.06 8.14
CA GLN A 200 2.71 5.78 9.41
C GLN A 200 1.35 6.18 10.01
N SER A 201 0.50 6.82 9.21
CA SER A 201 -0.79 7.37 9.67
C SER A 201 -1.70 6.30 10.24
N TYR A 202 -1.63 5.10 9.68
CA TYR A 202 -2.42 3.96 10.11
C TYR A 202 -1.60 2.91 10.86
N ASN A 203 -0.34 3.17 11.23
CA ASN A 203 0.53 2.22 11.94
C ASN A 203 0.59 0.81 11.31
N LEU A 204 0.70 0.73 9.98
CA LEU A 204 0.55 -0.52 9.23
C LEU A 204 1.71 -1.51 9.45
N THR A 205 2.83 -1.07 10.01
CA THR A 205 3.96 -1.94 10.39
C THR A 205 3.57 -2.98 11.45
N ARG A 206 2.46 -2.78 12.19
CA ARG A 206 1.88 -3.81 13.07
C ARG A 206 1.53 -5.10 12.33
N PHE A 207 1.37 -5.06 11.00
CA PHE A 207 1.12 -6.23 10.18
C PHE A 207 2.41 -6.92 9.68
N ASP A 208 3.59 -6.32 9.85
CA ASP A 208 4.84 -6.90 9.35
C ASP A 208 5.43 -7.98 10.27
N THR A 209 4.97 -8.06 11.52
CA THR A 209 5.37 -9.06 12.51
C THR A 209 4.28 -10.12 12.70
N PRO A 210 4.57 -11.42 12.44
CA PRO A 210 3.62 -12.49 12.72
C PRO A 210 3.33 -12.57 14.23
N GLY A 211 2.09 -12.28 14.64
CA GLY A 211 1.63 -12.42 16.03
C GLY A 211 1.12 -11.14 16.71
N ALA A 212 1.20 -9.97 16.08
CA ALA A 212 0.65 -8.73 16.64
C ALA A 212 -0.86 -8.53 16.40
N GLY A 213 -1.50 -9.38 15.60
CA GLY A 213 -2.90 -9.28 15.16
C GLY A 213 -3.98 -9.60 16.21
N THR A 214 -3.73 -9.40 17.50
CA THR A 214 -4.78 -9.58 18.54
C THR A 214 -4.70 -8.57 19.69
N ALA A 215 -3.84 -7.55 19.62
CA ALA A 215 -3.91 -6.42 20.57
C ALA A 215 -4.61 -5.24 19.90
N VAL A 216 -5.93 -5.15 20.11
CA VAL A 216 -6.65 -3.88 20.05
C VAL A 216 -6.03 -2.97 21.11
N GLN A 217 -5.07 -2.14 20.73
CA GLN A 217 -4.81 -0.89 21.45
C GLN A 217 -5.64 0.19 20.79
N THR A 218 -6.87 0.31 21.26
CA THR A 218 -7.61 1.57 21.21
C THR A 218 -6.79 2.59 21.99
N THR A 219 -5.96 3.38 21.29
CA THR A 219 -5.57 4.68 21.84
C THR A 219 -6.79 5.58 21.72
N ASP A 220 -7.65 5.51 22.73
CA ASP A 220 -8.63 6.54 23.03
C ASP A 220 -7.87 7.86 23.15
N GLN A 221 -7.95 8.69 22.11
CA GLN A 221 -7.65 10.11 22.24
C GLN A 221 -8.78 10.77 23.03
N THR A 222 -8.68 10.70 24.35
CA THR A 222 -9.47 11.55 25.25
C THR A 222 -8.85 12.94 25.25
N GLN A 223 -9.25 13.74 24.28
CA GLN A 223 -9.01 15.17 24.22
C GLN A 223 -10.02 15.84 25.16
N THR A 224 -9.60 16.11 26.41
CA THR A 224 -10.41 16.89 27.35
C THR A 224 -10.37 18.36 26.94
N ALA A 225 -11.38 18.79 26.20
CA ALA A 225 -11.64 20.20 25.94
C ALA A 225 -12.24 20.85 27.19
N ALA A 226 -11.51 21.81 27.79
CA ALA A 226 -12.12 22.87 28.58
C ALA A 226 -12.26 24.09 27.65
N ASP A 227 -13.51 24.37 27.31
CA ASP A 227 -14.03 25.51 26.58
C ASP A 227 -13.78 26.84 27.32
N GLN A 228 -13.10 27.79 26.67
CA GLN A 228 -13.46 29.22 26.67
C GLN A 228 -12.86 29.91 25.42
N GLY A 229 -13.73 30.27 24.47
CA GLY A 229 -13.78 31.63 23.89
C GLY A 229 -12.64 32.14 22.98
N VAL A 230 -12.75 31.83 21.68
CA VAL A 230 -12.53 32.69 20.47
C VAL A 230 -11.56 33.88 20.58
N GLN A 231 -10.46 33.84 19.81
CA GLN A 231 -10.22 34.79 18.70
C GLN A 231 -9.09 34.36 17.75
N GLN A 232 -9.41 34.51 16.47
CA GLN A 232 -8.64 34.25 15.27
C GLN A 232 -7.36 35.09 15.20
N THR A 233 -6.20 34.46 14.99
CA THR A 233 -5.04 35.13 14.37
C THR A 233 -4.17 34.13 13.63
N THR A 234 -4.01 34.37 12.33
CA THR A 234 -3.01 33.78 11.43
C THR A 234 -1.61 33.98 12.01
N GLN A 235 -0.87 32.92 12.36
CA GLN A 235 0.55 33.04 12.72
C GLN A 235 1.36 31.87 12.15
N THR A 236 2.07 32.19 11.06
CA THR A 236 3.47 31.82 10.81
C THR A 236 4.25 31.68 12.11
N THR A 237 4.73 30.47 12.41
CA THR A 237 5.80 30.25 13.39
C THR A 237 7.09 29.91 12.65
N SER A 238 7.78 30.97 12.23
CA SER A 238 9.24 30.96 12.23
C SER A 238 9.67 30.78 13.69
N SER A 239 10.27 29.64 14.03
CA SER A 239 11.12 29.54 15.21
C SER A 239 12.55 29.36 14.72
N ALA A 240 13.34 30.41 14.91
CA ALA A 240 14.75 30.42 14.59
C ALA A 240 15.51 29.60 15.65
N GLN A 241 16.21 28.61 15.14
CA GLN A 241 17.60 28.29 15.46
C GLN A 241 17.89 27.33 16.63
N ALA A 242 18.17 26.09 16.24
CA ALA A 242 19.32 25.33 16.72
C ALA A 242 20.09 24.74 15.52
N SER A 243 20.41 25.54 14.49
CA SER A 243 21.26 25.06 13.39
C SER A 243 22.70 24.92 13.89
N GLY A 244 23.21 23.69 13.84
CA GLY A 244 24.61 23.39 14.15
C GLY A 244 24.83 22.19 15.06
N GLN A 245 23.80 21.42 15.41
CA GLN A 245 24.01 20.10 15.99
C GLN A 245 24.48 19.17 14.85
N SER A 246 25.56 18.45 15.08
CA SER A 246 26.00 17.41 14.14
C SER A 246 25.59 16.05 14.68
N TYR A 247 25.08 15.19 13.80
CA TYR A 247 24.69 13.83 14.13
C TYR A 247 25.45 12.86 13.25
N THR A 248 25.99 11.80 13.85
CA THR A 248 26.61 10.70 13.11
C THR A 248 25.55 9.63 12.88
N VAL A 249 25.23 9.41 11.61
CA VAL A 249 24.28 8.39 11.16
C VAL A 249 24.70 7.03 11.71
N GLN A 250 23.80 6.36 12.40
CA GLN A 250 24.00 5.04 12.97
C GLN A 250 23.47 3.97 12.01
N SER A 251 23.92 2.73 12.22
CA SER A 251 23.37 1.58 11.49
C SER A 251 21.87 1.45 11.77
N GLY A 252 21.05 1.56 10.72
CA GLY A 252 19.58 1.51 10.82
C GLY A 252 18.89 2.88 10.80
N ASP A 253 19.65 3.98 10.77
CA ASP A 253 19.06 5.31 10.61
C ASP A 253 18.57 5.55 9.16
N SER A 254 17.53 6.37 9.04
CA SER A 254 17.03 6.88 7.77
C SER A 254 16.86 8.40 7.86
N ILE A 255 16.91 9.12 6.72
CA ILE A 255 16.72 10.58 6.69
C ILE A 255 15.42 10.97 7.41
N TRP A 256 14.34 10.23 7.17
CA TRP A 256 13.06 10.48 7.83
C TRP A 256 13.10 10.17 9.33
N GLY A 257 13.67 9.02 9.74
CA GLY A 257 13.76 8.66 11.16
C GLY A 257 14.65 9.59 11.97
N ILE A 258 15.69 10.14 11.35
CA ILE A 258 16.53 11.20 11.94
C ILE A 258 15.73 12.49 12.07
N ALA A 259 15.06 12.93 11.00
CA ALA A 259 14.26 14.15 11.04
C ALA A 259 13.20 14.10 12.16
N GLU A 260 12.50 12.97 12.27
CA GLU A 260 11.53 12.73 13.35
C GLU A 260 12.19 12.74 14.74
N LYS A 261 13.31 12.03 14.91
CA LYS A 261 14.08 11.97 16.17
C LYS A 261 14.46 13.35 16.69
N PHE A 262 14.75 14.28 15.79
CA PHE A 262 15.17 15.65 16.13
C PHE A 262 14.06 16.69 16.01
N GLY A 263 12.84 16.28 15.65
CA GLY A 263 11.69 17.19 15.53
C GLY A 263 11.84 18.22 14.41
N ILE A 264 12.63 17.93 13.38
CA ILE A 264 12.79 18.76 12.18
C ILE A 264 12.06 18.12 11.00
N SER A 265 11.71 18.90 9.98
CA SER A 265 11.13 18.32 8.76
C SER A 265 12.22 17.67 7.91
N VAL A 266 11.84 16.68 7.10
CA VAL A 266 12.75 16.08 6.12
C VAL A 266 13.26 17.13 5.15
N ASP A 267 12.40 18.04 4.69
CA ASP A 267 12.81 19.12 3.78
C ASP A 267 13.86 20.03 4.42
N GLN A 268 13.72 20.33 5.71
CA GLN A 268 14.71 21.10 6.47
C GLN A 268 16.03 20.33 6.59
N LEU A 269 15.98 19.05 6.98
CA LEU A 269 17.15 18.20 7.08
C LEU A 269 17.90 18.06 5.74
N LEU A 270 17.17 17.89 4.64
CA LEU A 270 17.73 17.83 3.30
C LEU A 270 18.37 19.16 2.90
N ALA A 271 17.68 20.28 3.14
CA ALA A 271 18.19 21.61 2.81
C ALA A 271 19.48 21.94 3.58
N ASP A 272 19.54 21.62 4.88
CA ASP A 272 20.70 21.87 5.73
C ASP A 272 21.93 21.06 5.33
N ASN A 273 21.73 19.93 4.64
CA ASN A 273 22.80 19.05 4.17
C ASN A 273 23.05 19.13 2.66
N GLY A 274 22.36 20.04 1.95
CA GLY A 274 22.50 20.18 0.49
C GLY A 274 22.06 18.93 -0.29
N TRP A 275 21.10 18.20 0.26
CA TRP A 275 20.61 16.93 -0.26
C TRP A 275 19.28 17.08 -1.01
N THR A 276 18.99 16.08 -1.83
CA THR A 276 17.70 15.91 -2.49
C THR A 276 16.98 14.68 -1.94
N THR A 277 15.73 14.47 -2.33
CA THR A 277 14.96 13.28 -1.94
C THR A 277 15.58 11.95 -2.40
N ASP A 278 16.51 12.00 -3.35
CA ASP A 278 17.25 10.83 -3.86
C ASP A 278 18.57 10.60 -3.13
N SER A 279 18.95 11.49 -2.22
CA SER A 279 20.18 11.35 -1.43
C SER A 279 20.07 10.16 -0.49
N THR A 280 21.14 9.37 -0.43
CA THR A 280 21.27 8.21 0.47
C THR A 280 22.26 8.57 1.57
N ILE A 281 21.92 8.22 2.82
CA ILE A 281 22.82 8.33 3.96
C ILE A 281 23.38 6.96 4.33
N MET A 282 24.63 6.94 4.80
CA MET A 282 25.34 5.73 5.22
C MET A 282 25.73 5.84 6.69
N PRO A 283 25.80 4.71 7.43
CA PRO A 283 26.32 4.72 8.78
C PRO A 283 27.74 5.30 8.83
N GLY A 284 27.95 6.27 9.72
CA GLY A 284 29.19 7.04 9.83
C GLY A 284 29.14 8.43 9.16
N ASP A 285 28.14 8.70 8.32
CA ASP A 285 27.94 10.05 7.75
C ASP A 285 27.68 11.04 8.88
N THR A 286 28.32 12.22 8.79
CA THR A 286 28.06 13.33 9.71
C THR A 286 27.16 14.34 9.03
N ILE A 287 26.03 14.62 9.66
CA ILE A 287 24.94 15.40 9.07
C ILE A 287 24.59 16.56 10.01
N VAL A 288 24.11 17.64 9.44
CA VAL A 288 23.64 18.83 10.17
C VAL A 288 22.18 18.63 10.54
N ILE A 289 21.86 18.89 11.81
CA ILE A 289 20.53 18.90 12.42
C ILE A 289 20.20 20.34 12.85
#